data_AF-Q2LUG5-F1
#
_entry.id   AF-Q2LUG5-F1
#
_cell.length_a   1.000
_cell.length_b   1.000
_cell.length_c   1.000
_cell.angle_alpha   90.00
_cell.angle_beta   90.00
_cell.angle_gamma   90.00
#
_symmetry.space_group_name_H-M   'P 1'
#
loop_
_entity.id
_entity.type
_entity.pdbx_description
1 polymer ?
#
loop_
_entity_poly.entity_id
_entity_poly.type
_entity_poly.pdbx_seq_one_letter_code
_entity_poly.pdbx_strand_id
1 'polypeptide(L)'
;MITNKLRSKTVDQVLEVIEISKRRYFSGLSITSSINVGIKEVARSYQTTYQTIGDACRKRLGFNDIEEFKDALLEYFRGNPTKIISVLKDHTDHELHHKINDYFSRRSNIRQINAHENKDKNISRQNSEVFNFRLDSETSNILKMLVAYKGISLSEWVSDAVRIKLDDLKELLEIFLENPHDNRHPAAKQDMEKRLILVNSNSSDYP
;
A
#
# COMPACT_ATOMS: atom_id res chain seq x y z
N MET A 1 1.51 -41.22 -3.40
CA MET A 1 1.84 -39.90 -3.96
C MET A 1 3.03 -39.35 -3.22
N ILE A 2 4.15 -39.11 -3.90
CA ILE A 2 5.33 -38.49 -3.29
C ILE A 2 5.01 -36.99 -3.17
N THR A 3 4.52 -36.55 -2.02
CA THR A 3 4.38 -35.12 -1.70
C THR A 3 5.79 -34.58 -1.52
N ASN A 4 6.36 -34.01 -2.57
CA ASN A 4 7.66 -33.35 -2.54
C ASN A 4 7.49 -32.03 -1.79
N LYS A 5 7.47 -32.12 -0.45
CA LYS A 5 7.22 -30.98 0.42
C LYS A 5 8.26 -29.90 0.17
N LEU A 6 7.79 -28.66 0.16
CA LEU A 6 8.62 -27.48 -0.01
C LEU A 6 9.61 -27.37 1.16
N ARG A 7 10.90 -27.33 0.82
CA ARG A 7 11.97 -27.07 1.79
C ARG A 7 11.95 -25.61 2.23
N SER A 8 12.50 -25.31 3.42
CA SER A 8 12.54 -23.96 4.01
C SER A 8 12.93 -22.86 3.02
N LYS A 9 14.03 -23.04 2.27
CA LYS A 9 14.48 -22.09 1.24
C LYS A 9 13.46 -21.85 0.13
N THR A 10 12.71 -22.88 -0.28
CA THR A 10 11.68 -22.72 -1.32
C THR A 10 10.46 -21.99 -0.77
N VAL A 11 10.12 -22.20 0.51
CA VAL A 11 9.09 -21.42 1.19
C VAL A 11 9.47 -19.94 1.22
N ASP A 12 10.71 -19.60 1.55
CA ASP A 12 11.21 -18.21 1.50
C ASP A 12 11.01 -17.59 0.13
N GLN A 13 11.45 -18.29 -0.91
CA GLN A 13 11.32 -17.84 -2.30
C GLN A 13 9.87 -17.57 -2.66
N VAL A 14 8.95 -18.48 -2.32
CA VAL A 14 7.52 -18.31 -2.62
C VAL A 14 6.93 -17.14 -1.85
N LEU A 15 7.20 -17.01 -0.54
CA LEU A 15 6.71 -15.88 0.26
C LEU A 15 7.25 -14.54 -0.24
N GLU A 16 8.49 -14.51 -0.71
CA GLU A 16 9.10 -13.30 -1.31
C GLU A 16 8.48 -12.95 -2.66
N VAL A 17 8.14 -13.95 -3.50
CA VAL A 17 7.36 -13.72 -4.71
C VAL A 17 6.02 -13.08 -4.35
N ILE A 18 5.31 -13.64 -3.38
CA ILE A 18 4.01 -13.10 -2.93
C ILE A 18 4.16 -11.65 -2.46
N GLU A 19 5.21 -11.33 -1.72
CA GLU A 19 5.49 -9.98 -1.22
C GLU A 19 5.71 -8.99 -2.36
N ILE A 20 6.60 -9.32 -3.30
CA ILE A 20 6.91 -8.45 -4.44
C ILE A 20 5.66 -8.28 -5.32
N SER A 21 4.98 -9.38 -5.64
CA SER A 21 3.76 -9.34 -6.44
C SER A 21 2.67 -8.50 -5.80
N LYS A 22 2.51 -8.58 -4.48
CA LYS A 22 1.55 -7.73 -3.75
C LYS A 22 1.87 -6.25 -3.92
N ARG A 23 3.14 -5.86 -3.73
CA ARG A 23 3.59 -4.46 -3.89
C ARG A 23 3.35 -3.96 -5.32
N ARG A 24 3.67 -4.78 -6.32
CA ARG A 24 3.47 -4.44 -7.74
C ARG A 24 2.00 -4.37 -8.15
N TYR A 25 1.17 -5.24 -7.59
CA TYR A 25 -0.27 -5.23 -7.85
C TYR A 25 -0.91 -3.96 -7.27
N PHE A 26 -0.56 -3.59 -6.05
CA PHE A 26 -1.02 -2.35 -5.44
C PHE A 26 -0.37 -1.09 -6.00
N SER A 27 0.65 -1.20 -6.86
CA SER A 27 1.17 -0.08 -7.66
C SER A 27 0.49 0.02 -9.03
N GLY A 28 -0.59 -0.72 -9.27
CA GLY A 28 -1.39 -0.65 -10.51
C GLY A 28 -1.00 -1.64 -11.61
N LEU A 29 -0.03 -2.53 -11.40
CA LEU A 29 0.28 -3.57 -12.38
C LEU A 29 -0.79 -4.68 -12.37
N SER A 30 -1.04 -5.27 -13.54
CA SER A 30 -1.89 -6.47 -13.63
C SER A 30 -1.35 -7.59 -12.74
N ILE A 31 -2.23 -8.49 -12.29
CA ILE A 31 -1.82 -9.64 -11.45
C ILE A 31 -0.75 -10.49 -12.15
N THR A 32 -0.91 -10.73 -13.45
CA THR A 32 0.07 -11.46 -14.27
C THR A 32 1.41 -10.76 -14.30
N SER A 33 1.45 -9.45 -14.58
CA SER A 33 2.69 -8.67 -14.60
C SER A 33 3.36 -8.65 -13.22
N SER A 34 2.56 -8.50 -12.16
CA SER A 34 3.04 -8.46 -10.78
C SER A 34 3.69 -9.78 -10.35
N ILE A 35 3.12 -10.92 -10.76
CA ILE A 35 3.69 -12.24 -10.51
C ILE A 35 4.96 -12.45 -11.32
N ASN A 36 4.95 -12.12 -12.62
CA ASN A 36 6.14 -12.26 -13.46
C ASN A 36 7.32 -11.43 -12.94
N VAL A 37 7.06 -10.19 -12.47
CA VAL A 37 8.08 -9.35 -11.83
C VAL A 37 8.58 -9.99 -10.54
N GLY A 38 7.69 -10.48 -9.67
CA GLY A 38 8.06 -11.19 -8.45
C GLY A 38 8.96 -12.40 -8.71
N ILE A 39 8.57 -13.26 -9.64
CA ILE A 39 9.36 -14.44 -10.05
C ILE A 39 10.73 -14.01 -10.58
N LYS A 40 10.80 -12.99 -11.44
CA LYS A 40 12.05 -12.49 -12.02
C LYS A 40 12.98 -11.90 -10.96
N GLU A 41 12.45 -11.10 -10.04
CA GLU A 41 13.23 -10.49 -8.97
C GLU A 41 13.77 -11.54 -7.98
N VAL A 42 12.95 -12.50 -7.56
CA VAL A 42 13.37 -13.60 -6.68
C VAL A 42 14.37 -14.52 -7.38
N ALA A 43 14.15 -14.85 -8.66
CA ALA A 43 15.11 -15.65 -9.42
C ALA A 43 16.50 -15.00 -9.44
N ARG A 44 16.56 -13.67 -9.63
CA ARG A 44 17.80 -12.90 -9.57
C ARG A 44 18.41 -12.91 -8.16
N SER A 45 17.61 -12.66 -7.12
CA SER A 45 18.04 -12.59 -5.73
C SER A 45 18.67 -13.91 -5.24
N TYR A 46 18.04 -15.04 -5.58
CA TYR A 46 18.49 -16.37 -5.17
C TYR A 46 19.44 -17.04 -6.17
N GLN A 47 19.87 -16.32 -7.21
CA GLN A 47 20.74 -16.83 -8.28
C GLN A 47 20.22 -18.14 -8.88
N THR A 48 18.93 -18.17 -9.22
CA THR A 48 18.25 -19.33 -9.81
C THR A 48 17.47 -18.93 -11.06
N THR A 49 16.87 -19.91 -11.74
CA THR A 49 16.14 -19.64 -12.99
C THR A 49 14.71 -19.22 -12.72
N TYR A 50 14.16 -18.41 -13.64
CA TYR A 50 12.75 -18.03 -13.65
C TYR A 50 11.84 -19.26 -13.58
N GLN A 51 12.17 -20.31 -14.34
CA GLN A 51 11.42 -21.56 -14.39
C GLN A 51 11.42 -22.28 -13.03
N THR A 52 12.53 -22.24 -12.29
CA THR A 52 12.61 -22.89 -10.96
C THR A 52 11.68 -22.21 -9.96
N ILE A 53 11.66 -20.88 -9.94
CA ILE A 53 10.74 -20.12 -9.07
C ILE A 53 9.29 -20.28 -9.55
N GLY A 54 9.04 -20.24 -10.86
CA GLY A 54 7.71 -20.47 -11.43
C GLY A 54 7.16 -21.86 -11.10
N ASP A 55 7.98 -22.90 -11.18
CA ASP A 55 7.58 -24.25 -10.78
C ASP A 55 7.41 -24.39 -9.26
N ALA A 56 8.14 -23.62 -8.45
CA ALA A 56 7.90 -23.54 -7.01
C ALA A 56 6.55 -22.91 -6.67
N CYS A 57 6.16 -21.85 -7.36
CA CYS A 57 4.86 -21.19 -7.19
C CYS A 57 3.68 -21.96 -7.80
N ARG A 58 3.94 -22.97 -8.65
CA ARG A 58 2.90 -23.77 -9.32
C ARG A 58 2.94 -25.24 -8.89
N LYS A 59 3.81 -26.03 -9.54
CA LYS A 59 3.83 -27.49 -9.42
C LYS A 59 4.10 -27.94 -7.98
N ARG A 60 4.99 -27.25 -7.26
CA ARG A 60 5.35 -27.63 -5.88
C ARG A 60 4.30 -27.25 -4.85
N LEU A 61 3.39 -26.34 -5.20
CA LEU A 61 2.20 -26.01 -4.42
C LEU A 61 0.96 -26.81 -4.84
N GLY A 62 1.12 -27.80 -5.74
CA GLY A 62 0.01 -28.64 -6.18
C GLY A 62 -0.97 -27.97 -7.15
N PHE A 63 -0.65 -26.79 -7.66
CA PHE A 63 -1.46 -26.13 -8.69
C PHE A 63 -1.25 -26.79 -10.06
N ASN A 64 -2.34 -27.01 -10.80
CA ASN A 64 -2.26 -27.60 -12.15
C ASN A 64 -1.68 -26.60 -13.15
N ASP A 65 -2.12 -25.35 -13.05
CA ASP A 65 -1.68 -24.24 -13.88
C ASP A 65 -1.28 -23.02 -13.05
N ILE A 66 -0.73 -22.01 -13.73
CA ILE A 66 -0.33 -20.76 -13.08
C ILE A 66 -1.53 -19.87 -12.76
N GLU A 67 -2.69 -20.09 -13.40
CA GLU A 67 -3.91 -19.32 -13.15
C GLU A 67 -4.48 -19.63 -11.77
N GLU A 68 -4.42 -20.89 -11.31
CA GLU A 68 -4.83 -21.25 -9.95
C GLU A 68 -4.01 -20.51 -8.87
N PHE A 69 -2.71 -20.34 -9.11
CA PHE A 69 -1.84 -19.54 -8.24
C PHE A 69 -2.22 -18.05 -8.30
N LYS A 70 -2.47 -17.51 -9.51
CA LYS A 70 -2.92 -16.13 -9.69
C LYS A 70 -4.22 -15.86 -8.95
N ASP A 71 -5.19 -16.76 -9.05
CA ASP A 71 -6.49 -16.64 -8.38
C ASP A 71 -6.34 -16.65 -6.85
N ALA A 72 -5.51 -17.55 -6.32
CA ALA A 72 -5.22 -17.60 -4.90
C ALA A 72 -4.55 -16.31 -4.39
N LEU A 73 -3.64 -15.72 -5.19
CA LEU A 73 -3.04 -14.43 -4.86
C LEU A 73 -4.00 -13.26 -5.01
N LEU A 74 -4.85 -13.26 -6.02
CA LEU A 74 -5.85 -12.21 -6.23
C LEU A 74 -6.86 -12.17 -5.08
N GLU A 75 -7.31 -13.34 -4.62
CA GLU A 75 -8.17 -13.49 -3.45
C GLU A 75 -7.47 -12.96 -2.18
N TYR A 76 -6.20 -13.32 -1.98
CA TYR A 76 -5.39 -12.79 -0.89
C TYR A 76 -5.24 -11.27 -0.96
N PHE A 77 -4.96 -10.71 -2.14
CA PHE A 77 -4.81 -9.27 -2.32
C PHE A 77 -6.12 -8.53 -2.10
N ARG A 78 -7.27 -9.18 -2.33
CA ARG A 78 -8.61 -8.68 -2.00
C ARG A 78 -8.98 -8.88 -0.53
N GLY A 79 -8.10 -9.44 0.29
CA GLY A 79 -8.25 -9.51 1.75
C GLY A 79 -8.59 -10.89 2.31
N ASN A 80 -8.69 -11.93 1.48
CA ASN A 80 -8.92 -13.30 1.96
C ASN A 80 -7.68 -14.19 1.73
N PRO A 81 -6.80 -14.37 2.74
CA PRO A 81 -5.60 -15.19 2.60
C PRO A 81 -5.85 -16.70 2.72
N THR A 82 -7.09 -17.15 3.00
CA THR A 82 -7.37 -18.53 3.43
C THR A 82 -6.88 -19.57 2.43
N LYS A 83 -7.19 -19.39 1.13
CA LYS A 83 -6.81 -20.33 0.07
C LYS A 83 -5.29 -20.48 -0.03
N ILE A 84 -4.55 -19.37 -0.11
CA ILE A 84 -3.09 -19.42 -0.25
C ILE A 84 -2.40 -19.95 1.01
N ILE A 85 -2.92 -19.65 2.21
CA ILE A 85 -2.40 -20.22 3.47
C ILE A 85 -2.57 -21.73 3.48
N SER A 86 -3.77 -22.23 3.15
CA SER A 86 -4.04 -23.68 3.13
C SER A 86 -3.06 -24.37 2.19
N VAL A 87 -2.98 -23.90 0.93
CA VAL A 87 -2.12 -24.51 -0.08
C VAL A 87 -0.66 -24.53 0.37
N LEU A 88 -0.15 -23.42 0.93
CA LEU A 88 1.22 -23.36 1.43
C LEU A 88 1.45 -24.38 2.54
N LYS A 89 0.52 -24.50 3.51
CA LYS A 89 0.64 -25.45 4.63
C LYS A 89 0.52 -26.90 4.19
N ASP A 90 -0.38 -27.20 3.27
CA ASP A 90 -0.63 -28.55 2.76
C ASP A 90 0.60 -29.11 2.00
N HIS A 91 1.40 -28.21 1.42
CA HIS A 91 2.59 -28.54 0.63
C HIS A 91 3.92 -28.25 1.34
N THR A 92 3.88 -27.91 2.63
CA THR A 92 5.09 -27.68 3.46
C THR A 92 5.10 -28.60 4.68
N ASP A 93 6.30 -28.81 5.22
CA ASP A 93 6.43 -29.47 6.52
C ASP A 93 5.83 -28.61 7.63
N HIS A 94 5.22 -29.29 8.62
CA HIS A 94 4.59 -28.65 9.78
C HIS A 94 5.58 -27.74 10.54
N GLU A 95 6.87 -28.10 10.54
CA GLU A 95 7.94 -27.28 11.11
C GLU A 95 8.04 -25.89 10.48
N LEU A 96 7.57 -25.69 9.24
CA LEU A 96 7.60 -24.41 8.54
C LEU A 96 6.25 -23.65 8.62
N HIS A 97 5.22 -24.24 9.22
CA HIS A 97 3.90 -23.60 9.32
C HIS A 97 3.92 -22.32 10.16
N HIS A 98 4.78 -22.26 11.19
CA HIS A 98 4.97 -21.04 11.97
C HIS A 98 5.42 -19.88 11.08
N LYS A 99 6.34 -20.12 10.15
CA LYS A 99 6.87 -19.12 9.23
C LYS A 99 5.80 -18.61 8.26
N ILE A 100 4.96 -19.51 7.75
CA ILE A 100 3.80 -19.16 6.92
C ILE A 100 2.83 -18.32 7.74
N ASN A 101 2.46 -18.78 8.93
CA ASN A 101 1.57 -18.06 9.83
C ASN A 101 2.11 -16.67 10.14
N ASP A 102 3.40 -16.54 10.47
CA ASP A 102 4.04 -15.26 10.77
C ASP A 102 3.98 -14.31 9.57
N TYR A 103 4.23 -14.80 8.35
CA TYR A 103 4.12 -13.97 7.14
C TYR A 103 2.72 -13.36 6.99
N PHE A 104 1.66 -14.17 7.12
CA PHE A 104 0.30 -13.68 6.97
C PHE A 104 -0.21 -12.94 8.23
N SER A 105 0.30 -13.28 9.41
CA SER A 105 -0.08 -12.67 10.69
C SER A 105 0.62 -11.35 10.94
N ARG A 106 1.84 -11.13 10.43
CA ARG A 106 2.51 -9.81 10.49
C ARG A 106 1.67 -8.71 9.85
N ARG A 107 0.73 -9.06 8.97
CA ARG A 107 -0.21 -8.12 8.35
C ARG A 107 -1.59 -8.09 9.01
N SER A 108 -2.04 -9.19 9.64
CA SER A 108 -3.14 -9.16 10.62
C SER A 108 -2.77 -8.31 11.84
N ASN A 109 -1.48 -8.29 12.17
CA ASN A 109 -0.90 -7.49 13.23
C ASN A 109 -0.65 -6.06 12.81
N ILE A 110 -0.80 -5.62 11.56
CA ILE A 110 -0.96 -4.18 11.32
C ILE A 110 -2.35 -3.73 11.81
N ARG A 111 -3.34 -4.64 11.85
CA ARG A 111 -4.61 -4.41 12.56
C ARG A 111 -4.52 -4.64 14.08
N GLN A 112 -3.61 -5.49 14.60
CA GLN A 112 -3.45 -5.74 16.04
C GLN A 112 -2.30 -5.00 16.74
N ILE A 113 -1.32 -4.44 16.02
CA ILE A 113 -0.34 -3.46 16.51
C ILE A 113 -1.06 -2.11 16.68
N ASN A 114 -2.11 -1.84 15.90
CA ASN A 114 -3.08 -0.78 16.21
C ASN A 114 -4.00 -1.11 17.40
N ALA A 115 -3.96 -2.33 17.94
CA ALA A 115 -4.68 -2.72 19.16
C ALA A 115 -3.75 -2.79 20.39
N HIS A 116 -2.43 -2.93 20.22
CA HIS A 116 -1.47 -3.04 21.33
C HIS A 116 -0.35 -2.00 21.37
N GLU A 117 -0.26 -1.10 20.39
CA GLU A 117 0.53 0.15 20.44
C GLU A 117 -0.35 1.40 20.35
N ASN A 118 -1.58 1.33 20.86
CA ASN A 118 -2.24 2.50 21.47
C ASN A 118 -1.64 2.78 22.85
N LYS A 119 -0.31 2.91 22.91
CA LYS A 119 0.33 3.74 23.92
C LYS A 119 0.48 5.12 23.31
N ASP A 120 -0.59 5.89 23.47
CA ASP A 120 -0.56 7.31 23.78
C ASP A 120 0.63 8.09 23.19
N LYS A 121 0.54 8.42 21.90
CA LYS A 121 0.70 9.83 21.55
C LYS A 121 -0.68 10.45 21.55
N ASN A 122 -1.05 10.81 22.77
CA ASN A 122 -2.23 11.53 23.20
C ASN A 122 -2.36 12.85 22.41
N ILE A 123 -2.90 12.80 21.19
CA ILE A 123 -3.75 13.90 20.73
C ILE A 123 -5.00 13.73 21.60
N SER A 124 -5.07 14.53 22.66
CA SER A 124 -6.19 14.50 23.61
C SER A 124 -7.50 14.43 22.83
N ARG A 125 -8.22 13.31 22.99
CA ARG A 125 -9.56 13.08 22.42
C ARG A 125 -10.59 14.12 22.85
N GLN A 126 -10.23 15.10 23.68
CA GLN A 126 -11.14 16.12 24.17
C GLN A 126 -11.44 17.21 23.13
N ASN A 127 -10.64 17.39 22.07
CA ASN A 127 -10.86 18.44 21.05
C ASN A 127 -10.64 17.95 19.61
N SER A 128 -11.23 16.83 19.21
CA SER A 128 -11.18 16.35 17.83
C SER A 128 -12.58 16.26 17.23
N GLU A 129 -12.79 16.89 16.08
CA GLU A 129 -14.02 16.75 15.28
C GLU A 129 -13.85 15.68 14.19
N VAL A 130 -14.92 14.93 13.93
CA VAL A 130 -14.93 13.90 12.88
C VAL A 130 -15.58 14.46 11.63
N PHE A 131 -14.82 14.54 10.54
CA PHE A 131 -15.31 14.95 9.24
C PHE A 131 -15.58 13.73 8.36
N ASN A 132 -16.77 13.69 7.76
CA ASN A 132 -17.14 12.69 6.76
C ASN A 132 -17.27 13.40 5.40
N PHE A 133 -16.53 12.92 4.41
CA PHE A 133 -16.59 13.41 3.05
C PHE A 133 -16.62 12.25 2.07
N ARG A 134 -17.14 12.51 0.87
CA ARG A 134 -17.19 11.54 -0.22
C ARG A 134 -16.11 11.88 -1.23
N LEU A 135 -15.40 10.85 -1.66
CA LEU A 135 -14.48 10.90 -2.79
C LEU A 135 -15.07 10.07 -3.92
N ASP A 136 -14.76 10.42 -5.15
CA ASP A 136 -14.99 9.53 -6.27
C ASP A 136 -14.12 8.25 -6.12
N SER A 137 -14.50 7.22 -6.85
CA SER A 137 -13.85 5.91 -6.71
C SER A 137 -12.39 5.91 -7.14
N GLU A 138 -12.00 6.76 -8.10
CA GLU A 138 -10.63 6.82 -8.62
C GLU A 138 -9.71 7.46 -7.58
N THR A 139 -10.08 8.64 -7.08
CA THR A 139 -9.35 9.35 -6.03
C THR A 139 -9.25 8.52 -4.75
N SER A 140 -10.33 7.83 -4.35
CA SER A 140 -10.33 6.94 -3.18
C SER A 140 -9.31 5.80 -3.32
N ASN A 141 -9.18 5.23 -4.53
CA ASN A 141 -8.26 4.14 -4.79
C ASN A 141 -6.80 4.63 -4.80
N ILE A 142 -6.52 5.75 -5.46
CA ILE A 142 -5.18 6.38 -5.45
C ILE A 142 -4.74 6.68 -4.02
N LEU A 143 -5.62 7.28 -3.23
CA LEU A 143 -5.32 7.62 -1.85
C LEU A 143 -5.02 6.38 -1.00
N LYS A 144 -5.80 5.30 -1.15
CA LYS A 144 -5.52 4.02 -0.47
C LYS A 144 -4.15 3.46 -0.86
N MET A 145 -3.75 3.55 -2.14
CA MET A 145 -2.43 3.09 -2.59
C MET A 145 -1.30 3.91 -1.97
N LEU A 146 -1.42 5.24 -1.95
CA LEU A 146 -0.41 6.14 -1.39
C LEU A 146 -0.22 5.92 0.12
N VAL A 147 -1.32 5.76 0.84
CA VAL A 147 -1.32 5.52 2.29
C VAL A 147 -0.73 4.14 2.62
N ALA A 148 -1.07 3.12 1.82
CA ALA A 148 -0.47 1.80 1.94
C ALA A 148 1.04 1.78 1.64
N TYR A 149 1.49 2.58 0.67
CA TYR A 149 2.91 2.74 0.35
C TYR A 149 3.68 3.43 1.48
N LYS A 150 3.10 4.48 2.09
CA LYS A 150 3.73 5.23 3.19
C LYS A 150 3.64 4.52 4.55
N GLY A 151 2.81 3.50 4.69
CA GLY A 151 2.64 2.76 5.94
C GLY A 151 1.95 3.56 7.05
N ILE A 152 1.22 4.62 6.71
CA ILE A 152 0.46 5.44 7.67
C ILE A 152 -1.05 5.18 7.54
N SER A 153 -1.87 5.69 8.45
CA SER A 153 -3.33 5.57 8.33
C SER A 153 -3.94 6.61 7.39
N LEU A 154 -5.13 6.33 6.85
CA LEU A 154 -5.84 7.27 5.98
C LEU A 154 -6.18 8.57 6.72
N SER A 155 -6.64 8.46 7.97
CA SER A 155 -6.95 9.60 8.82
C SER A 155 -5.73 10.46 9.14
N GLU A 156 -4.58 9.84 9.35
CA GLU A 156 -3.31 10.53 9.62
C GLU A 156 -2.85 11.27 8.37
N TRP A 157 -2.83 10.60 7.21
CA TRP A 157 -2.50 11.26 5.94
C TRP A 157 -3.41 12.45 5.65
N VAL A 158 -4.73 12.29 5.84
CA VAL A 158 -5.70 13.37 5.62
C VAL A 158 -5.47 14.52 6.60
N SER A 159 -5.18 14.21 7.86
CA SER A 159 -4.89 15.24 8.87
C SER A 159 -3.64 16.06 8.50
N ASP A 160 -2.58 15.39 8.05
CA ASP A 160 -1.35 16.06 7.62
C ASP A 160 -1.58 16.91 6.36
N ALA A 161 -2.28 16.35 5.35
CA ALA A 161 -2.58 17.07 4.12
C ALA A 161 -3.45 18.31 4.37
N VAL A 162 -4.47 18.17 5.21
CA VAL A 162 -5.35 19.28 5.62
C VAL A 162 -4.58 20.31 6.43
N ARG A 163 -3.68 19.90 7.32
CA ARG A 163 -2.84 20.81 8.11
C ARG A 163 -1.90 21.63 7.22
N ILE A 164 -1.19 20.98 6.30
CA ILE A 164 -0.32 21.68 5.34
C ILE A 164 -1.12 22.73 4.56
N LYS A 165 -2.29 22.34 4.04
CA LYS A 165 -3.14 23.27 3.27
C LYS A 165 -3.75 24.37 4.13
N LEU A 166 -4.06 24.11 5.40
CA LEU A 166 -4.54 25.12 6.33
C LEU A 166 -3.45 26.12 6.69
N ASP A 167 -2.22 25.67 6.87
CA ASP A 167 -1.09 26.56 7.16
C ASP A 167 -0.82 27.47 5.94
N ASP A 168 -0.83 26.93 4.71
CA ASP A 168 -0.77 27.72 3.47
C ASP A 168 -1.90 28.77 3.40
N LEU A 169 -3.12 28.39 3.77
CA LEU A 169 -4.29 29.28 3.71
C LEU A 169 -4.31 30.32 4.83
N LYS A 170 -3.79 30.00 6.01
CA LYS A 170 -3.67 30.95 7.13
C LYS A 170 -2.68 32.06 6.81
N GLU A 171 -1.54 31.73 6.21
CA GLU A 171 -0.57 32.72 5.76
C GLU A 171 -1.21 33.71 4.75
N LEU A 172 -2.02 33.19 3.81
CA LEU A 172 -2.77 34.03 2.87
C LEU A 172 -3.86 34.88 3.55
N LEU A 173 -4.52 34.35 4.58
CA LEU A 173 -5.53 35.08 5.35
C LEU A 173 -4.91 36.16 6.24
N GLU A 174 -3.74 35.93 6.84
CA GLU A 174 -3.02 36.92 7.63
C GLU A 174 -2.55 38.09 6.76
N ILE A 175 -2.05 37.83 5.55
CA ILE A 175 -1.71 38.88 4.56
C ILE A 175 -2.94 39.72 4.18
N PHE A 176 -4.12 39.10 4.07
CA PHE A 176 -5.37 39.77 3.73
C PHE A 176 -5.92 40.60 4.92
N LEU A 177 -5.75 40.11 6.15
CA LEU A 177 -6.23 40.77 7.37
C LEU A 177 -5.30 41.89 7.86
N GLU A 178 -4.00 41.85 7.53
CA GLU A 178 -3.05 42.94 7.83
C GLU A 178 -3.18 44.13 6.87
N ASN A 179 -3.85 43.99 5.72
CA ASN A 179 -4.14 45.09 4.79
C ASN A 179 -5.65 45.22 4.47
N PRO A 180 -6.50 45.60 5.42
CA PRO A 180 -7.95 45.73 5.18
C PRO A 180 -8.32 46.96 4.31
N HIS A 181 -7.36 47.80 3.91
CA HIS A 181 -7.64 49.12 3.34
C HIS A 181 -7.37 49.32 1.84
N ASP A 182 -6.89 48.35 1.07
CA ASP A 182 -6.72 48.54 -0.39
C ASP A 182 -7.57 47.59 -1.25
N ASN A 183 -8.87 47.59 -0.98
CA ASN A 183 -9.88 47.03 -1.89
C ASN A 183 -10.18 47.96 -3.10
N ARG A 184 -9.23 48.81 -3.52
CA ARG A 184 -9.40 49.68 -4.68
C ARG A 184 -8.18 49.67 -5.61
N HIS A 185 -7.61 48.51 -5.91
CA HIS A 185 -6.77 48.43 -7.11
C HIS A 185 -6.94 47.12 -7.90
N PRO A 186 -7.34 47.18 -9.20
CA PRO A 186 -7.49 46.01 -10.06
C PRO A 186 -6.17 45.24 -10.32
N ALA A 187 -5.02 45.81 -9.91
CA ALA A 187 -3.71 45.17 -9.98
C ALA A 187 -3.55 44.01 -8.98
N ALA A 188 -4.13 44.13 -7.77
CA ALA A 188 -4.04 43.07 -6.75
C ALA A 188 -4.81 41.80 -7.16
N LYS A 189 -5.93 41.96 -7.89
CA LYS A 189 -6.72 40.84 -8.40
C LYS A 189 -6.00 40.09 -9.53
N GLN A 190 -5.28 40.81 -10.39
CA GLN A 190 -4.46 40.22 -11.46
C GLN A 190 -3.18 39.56 -10.94
N ASP A 191 -2.56 40.09 -9.89
CA ASP A 191 -1.41 39.44 -9.24
C ASP A 191 -1.86 38.17 -8.49
N MET A 192 -3.07 38.18 -7.91
CA MET A 192 -3.68 37.00 -7.27
C MET A 192 -3.99 35.88 -8.27
N GLU A 193 -4.57 36.18 -9.43
CA GLU A 193 -4.81 35.16 -10.47
C GLU A 193 -3.51 34.58 -11.02
N LYS A 194 -2.48 35.41 -11.24
CA LYS A 194 -1.16 34.93 -11.66
C LYS A 194 -0.50 34.02 -10.61
N ARG A 195 -0.65 34.33 -9.33
CA ARG A 195 -0.08 33.52 -8.23
C ARG A 195 -0.87 32.22 -7.98
N LEU A 196 -2.20 32.23 -8.11
CA LEU A 196 -3.01 30.99 -8.08
C LEU A 196 -2.64 30.04 -9.22
N ILE A 197 -2.37 30.58 -10.41
CA ILE A 197 -1.90 29.80 -11.55
C ILE A 197 -0.51 29.20 -11.27
N LEU A 198 0.41 29.96 -10.64
CA LEU A 198 1.75 29.45 -10.28
C LEU A 198 1.70 28.34 -9.23
N VAL A 199 0.83 28.43 -8.22
CA VAL A 199 0.69 27.39 -7.19
C VAL A 199 0.15 26.09 -7.79
N ASN A 200 -0.75 26.16 -8.77
CA ASN A 200 -1.23 24.98 -9.50
C ASN A 200 -0.22 24.42 -10.52
N SER A 201 0.73 25.24 -10.99
CA SER A 201 1.77 24.84 -11.95
C SER A 201 2.95 24.11 -11.27
N ASN A 202 3.27 24.46 -10.02
CA ASN A 202 4.38 23.87 -9.27
C ASN A 202 4.03 22.55 -8.56
N SER A 203 2.77 22.13 -8.59
CA SER A 203 2.33 20.80 -8.16
C SER A 203 2.52 19.70 -9.23
N SER A 204 3.07 20.04 -10.40
CA SER A 204 3.35 19.09 -11.49
C SER A 204 4.74 18.45 -11.44
N ASP A 205 5.61 18.88 -10.52
CA ASP A 205 6.97 18.33 -10.35
C ASP A 205 7.12 17.63 -9.00
N TYR A 206 6.45 16.49 -8.84
CA TYR A 206 6.92 15.43 -7.94
C TYR A 206 6.65 14.06 -8.58
N PRO A 207 7.64 13.15 -8.61
CA PRO A 207 7.59 11.87 -9.32
C PRO A 207 6.59 10.86 -8.74
#